data_AF-A0AAV1E806-F1
#
_entry.id   AF-A0AAV1E806-F1
#
_cell.length_a   1.000
_cell.length_b   1.000
_cell.length_c   1.000
_cell.angle_alpha   90.00
_cell.angle_beta   90.00
_cell.angle_gamma   90.00
#
_symmetry.space_group_name_H-M   'P 1'
#
loop_
_entity.id
_entity.type
_entity.pdbx_description
1 polymer ?
#
loop_
_entity_poly.entity_id
_entity_poly.type
_entity_poly.pdbx_seq_one_letter_code
_entity_poly.pdbx_strand_id
1 'polypeptide(L)'
;MLLKQVCYPNGWKSLWTNIVPTFDFELQGQEEEGNKKMAFVQFINNVFLHNVVKNLERFRLSWWPNESEVAYLNMWVHHAIIHRNVRNLYLQIGTGFVCDVPAELFTSGSLESLNLCGPFVLKVSDREVCLPKIKHVYQNMNRVSV
;
A
#
# COMPACT_ATOMS: atom_id res chain seq x y z
N MET A 1 -0.74 -16.54 7.01
CA MET A 1 -0.17 -17.64 6.18
C MET A 1 1.27 -17.27 5.88
N LEU A 2 2.23 -17.84 6.63
CA LEU A 2 3.66 -17.59 6.49
C LEU A 2 4.19 -18.41 5.31
N LEU A 3 4.61 -17.77 4.22
CA LEU A 3 5.30 -18.48 3.14
C LEU A 3 6.82 -18.44 3.39
N LYS A 4 7.33 -19.57 3.91
CA LYS A 4 8.74 -19.94 3.80
C LYS A 4 9.12 -19.89 2.32
N GLN A 5 10.23 -19.22 2.01
CA GLN A 5 10.85 -19.23 0.69
C GLN A 5 11.13 -20.67 0.25
N VAL A 6 10.31 -21.19 -0.66
CA VAL A 6 10.63 -22.37 -1.46
C VAL A 6 11.12 -21.86 -2.81
N CYS A 7 12.40 -22.08 -3.09
CA CYS A 7 13.02 -21.74 -4.37
C CYS A 7 12.41 -22.61 -5.48
N TYR A 8 11.46 -22.06 -6.24
CA TYR A 8 10.99 -22.66 -7.49
C TYR A 8 11.62 -21.96 -8.70
N PRO A 9 12.02 -22.72 -9.74
CA PRO A 9 12.77 -22.22 -10.88
C PRO A 9 11.96 -21.20 -11.70
N ASN A 10 12.56 -20.02 -11.91
CA ASN A 10 12.32 -18.86 -12.81
C ASN A 10 11.01 -18.62 -13.61
N GLY A 11 10.07 -19.56 -13.73
CA GLY A 11 8.79 -19.39 -14.43
C GLY A 11 7.59 -19.06 -13.53
N TRP A 12 7.68 -19.28 -12.21
CA TRP A 12 6.55 -19.02 -11.32
C TRP A 12 6.36 -17.54 -11.03
N LYS A 13 7.45 -16.77 -10.94
CA LYS A 13 7.38 -15.32 -10.69
C LYS A 13 6.48 -14.59 -11.69
N SER A 14 6.54 -14.95 -12.99
CA SER A 14 5.72 -14.32 -14.03
C SER A 14 4.25 -14.73 -13.99
N LEU A 15 3.93 -15.92 -13.48
CA LEU A 15 2.56 -16.40 -13.35
C LEU A 15 1.81 -15.66 -12.23
N TRP A 16 2.46 -15.48 -11.07
CA TRP A 16 1.83 -14.78 -9.94
C TRP A 16 1.71 -13.27 -10.15
N THR A 17 2.66 -12.65 -10.87
CA THR A 17 2.54 -11.22 -11.17
C THR A 17 1.39 -10.97 -12.16
N ASN A 18 1.21 -11.78 -13.20
CA ASN A 18 0.26 -11.43 -14.26
C ASN A 18 -1.19 -11.82 -13.99
N ILE A 19 -1.46 -12.63 -12.96
CA ILE A 19 -2.78 -13.24 -12.74
C ILE A 19 -3.46 -12.71 -11.47
N VAL A 20 -2.70 -12.35 -10.44
CA VAL A 20 -3.28 -12.11 -9.11
C VAL A 20 -3.85 -10.69 -9.02
N PRO A 21 -5.18 -10.52 -8.84
CA PRO A 21 -5.81 -9.20 -8.73
C PRO A 21 -5.67 -8.60 -7.32
N THR A 22 -4.91 -9.23 -6.43
CA THR A 22 -4.77 -8.83 -5.04
C THR A 22 -3.31 -8.85 -4.60
N PHE A 23 -2.84 -7.75 -4.03
CA PHE A 23 -1.53 -7.69 -3.37
C PHE A 23 -1.72 -7.50 -1.87
N ASP A 24 -1.05 -8.34 -1.08
CA ASP A 24 -1.01 -8.26 0.38
C ASP A 24 0.45 -8.31 0.82
N PHE A 25 0.93 -7.18 1.31
CA PHE A 25 2.30 -6.98 1.74
C PHE A 25 2.33 -6.68 3.23
N GLU A 26 3.15 -7.41 3.97
CA GLU A 26 3.25 -7.26 5.40
C GLU A 26 4.69 -7.42 5.87
N LEU A 27 5.19 -6.40 6.55
CA LEU A 27 6.44 -6.45 7.30
C LEU A 27 6.15 -5.89 8.69
N GLN A 28 6.04 -6.78 9.68
CA GLN A 28 5.76 -6.42 11.07
C GLN A 28 7.06 -6.10 11.82
N GLY A 29 6.99 -5.13 12.75
CA GLY A 29 8.07 -4.84 13.70
C GLY A 29 8.77 -3.50 13.46
N GLN A 30 8.84 -2.65 14.50
CA GLN A 30 9.63 -1.41 14.47
C GLN A 30 11.14 -1.68 14.42
N GLU A 31 11.57 -2.78 15.04
CA GLU A 31 12.98 -3.16 15.26
C GLU A 31 13.59 -3.95 14.10
N GLU A 32 12.89 -4.09 12.97
CA GLU A 32 13.48 -4.79 11.83
C GLU A 32 14.71 -4.05 11.32
N GLU A 33 15.82 -4.80 11.17
CA GLU A 33 17.09 -4.28 10.66
C GLU A 33 16.89 -3.56 9.32
N GLY A 34 17.60 -2.44 9.11
CA GLY A 34 17.48 -1.63 7.89
C GLY A 34 17.65 -2.43 6.59
N ASN A 35 18.48 -3.48 6.61
CA ASN A 35 18.66 -4.39 5.49
C ASN A 35 17.37 -5.14 5.11
N LYS A 36 16.57 -5.57 6.09
CA LYS A 36 15.30 -6.26 5.83
C LYS A 36 14.24 -5.29 5.30
N LYS A 37 14.20 -4.06 5.84
CA LYS A 37 13.30 -3.01 5.31
C LYS A 37 13.61 -2.70 3.86
N MET A 38 14.88 -2.54 3.51
CA MET A 38 15.30 -2.30 2.13
C MET A 38 15.01 -3.50 1.23
N ALA A 39 15.24 -4.74 1.69
CA ALA A 39 14.86 -5.93 0.95
C ALA A 39 13.35 -6.02 0.69
N PHE A 40 12.53 -5.61 1.67
CA PHE A 40 11.08 -5.52 1.52
C PHE A 40 10.67 -4.46 0.50
N VAL A 41 11.27 -3.27 0.54
CA VAL A 41 11.06 -2.21 -0.46
C VAL A 41 11.42 -2.72 -1.86
N GLN A 42 12.58 -3.35 -2.03
CA GLN A 42 13.01 -3.92 -3.30
C GLN A 42 12.05 -5.02 -3.77
N PHE A 43 11.57 -5.86 -2.86
CA PHE A 43 10.58 -6.89 -3.16
C PHE A 43 9.28 -6.28 -3.70
N ILE A 44 8.70 -5.30 -3.01
CA ILE A 44 7.48 -4.62 -3.48
C ILE A 44 7.75 -3.95 -4.83
N ASN A 45 8.85 -3.23 -4.99
CA ASN A 45 9.19 -2.59 -6.27
C ASN A 45 9.27 -3.61 -7.42
N ASN A 46 9.88 -4.76 -7.17
CA ASN A 46 10.01 -5.81 -8.18
C ASN A 46 8.68 -6.50 -8.50
N VAL A 47 7.82 -6.72 -7.51
CA VAL A 47 6.55 -7.46 -7.72
C VAL A 47 5.43 -6.55 -8.18
N PHE A 48 5.28 -5.38 -7.57
CA PHE A 48 4.14 -4.51 -7.72
C PHE A 48 4.32 -3.49 -8.86
N LEU A 49 5.49 -2.86 -8.98
CA LEU A 49 5.71 -1.85 -10.02
C LEU A 49 5.86 -2.46 -11.41
N HIS A 50 6.52 -3.62 -11.50
CA HIS A 50 6.71 -4.34 -12.77
C HIS A 50 5.51 -5.21 -13.16
N ASN A 51 4.46 -5.23 -12.34
CA ASN A 51 3.23 -5.93 -12.62
C ASN A 51 2.47 -5.31 -13.80
N VAL A 52 1.80 -6.08 -14.65
CA VAL A 52 1.01 -5.52 -15.78
C VAL A 52 -0.51 -5.47 -15.54
N VAL A 53 -1.00 -5.98 -14.41
CA VAL A 53 -2.43 -6.03 -14.07
C VAL A 53 -2.97 -4.62 -13.86
N LYS A 54 -3.97 -4.20 -14.65
CA LYS A 54 -4.54 -2.84 -14.63
C LYS A 54 -5.76 -2.63 -13.72
N ASN A 55 -6.39 -3.70 -13.25
CA ASN A 55 -7.64 -3.66 -12.48
C ASN A 55 -7.44 -4.43 -11.18
N LEU A 56 -6.76 -3.81 -10.24
CA LEU A 56 -6.44 -4.42 -8.97
C LEU A 56 -7.68 -4.42 -8.07
N GLU A 57 -8.10 -5.61 -7.66
CA GLU A 57 -9.19 -5.75 -6.71
C GLU A 57 -8.79 -5.24 -5.32
N ARG A 58 -7.56 -5.57 -4.87
CA ARG A 58 -7.10 -5.21 -3.53
C ARG A 58 -5.61 -4.90 -3.47
N PHE A 59 -5.26 -3.82 -2.78
CA PHE A 59 -3.91 -3.55 -2.29
C PHE A 59 -3.95 -3.43 -0.77
N ARG A 60 -3.27 -4.33 -0.08
CA ARG A 60 -3.09 -4.31 1.38
C ARG A 60 -1.61 -4.15 1.69
N LEU A 61 -1.28 -3.17 2.52
CA LEU A 61 0.07 -2.92 3.01
C LEU A 61 0.05 -2.73 4.52
N SER A 62 0.86 -3.51 5.23
CA SER A 62 1.15 -3.37 6.66
C SER A 62 2.65 -3.16 6.84
N TRP A 63 3.07 -1.98 7.29
CA TRP A 63 4.48 -1.59 7.28
C TRP A 63 4.83 -0.55 8.35
N TRP A 64 6.06 -0.61 8.88
CA TRP A 64 6.62 0.34 9.86
C TRP A 64 7.83 1.08 9.26
N PRO A 65 7.59 2.00 8.30
CA PRO A 65 8.65 2.82 7.71
C PRO A 65 9.27 3.75 8.75
N ASN A 66 10.47 4.26 8.47
CA ASN A 66 11.00 5.51 9.03
C ASN A 66 10.67 6.71 8.10
N GLU A 67 11.03 7.93 8.51
CA GLU A 67 10.74 9.15 7.74
C GLU A 67 11.31 9.11 6.30
N SER A 68 12.52 8.58 6.12
CA SER A 68 13.15 8.45 4.79
C SER A 68 12.44 7.45 3.87
N GLU A 69 11.70 6.49 4.44
CA GLU A 69 11.04 5.40 3.74
C GLU A 69 9.60 5.74 3.30
N VAL A 70 8.99 6.82 3.84
CA VAL A 70 7.62 7.24 3.52
C VAL A 70 7.40 7.54 2.04
N ALA A 71 8.44 8.00 1.36
CA ALA A 71 8.39 8.24 -0.08
C ALA A 71 7.98 6.98 -0.87
N TYR A 72 8.38 5.79 -0.42
CA TYR A 72 7.97 4.53 -1.05
C TYR A 72 6.49 4.25 -0.86
N LEU A 73 5.92 4.53 0.31
CA LEU A 73 4.49 4.41 0.55
C LEU A 73 3.69 5.27 -0.42
N ASN A 74 4.07 6.55 -0.55
CA ASN A 74 3.40 7.48 -1.46
C ASN A 74 3.49 7.02 -2.92
N MET A 75 4.67 6.56 -3.33
CA MET A 75 4.87 5.99 -4.67
C MET A 75 3.99 4.76 -4.92
N TRP A 76 3.92 3.82 -3.97
CA TRP A 76 3.10 2.60 -4.12
C TRP A 76 1.61 2.92 -4.14
N VAL A 77 1.14 3.83 -3.29
CA VAL A 77 -0.27 4.26 -3.27
C VAL A 77 -0.63 4.98 -4.55
N HIS A 78 0.21 5.92 -5.01
CA HIS A 78 0.03 6.61 -6.29
C HIS A 78 -0.06 5.59 -7.43
N HIS A 79 0.86 4.63 -7.48
CA HIS A 79 0.86 3.59 -8.51
C HIS A 79 -0.39 2.70 -8.45
N ALA A 80 -0.86 2.34 -7.26
CA ALA A 80 -2.08 1.56 -7.07
C ALA A 80 -3.33 2.29 -7.60
N ILE A 81 -3.41 3.60 -7.34
CA ILE A 81 -4.56 4.42 -7.72
C ILE A 81 -4.52 4.74 -9.23
N ILE A 82 -3.42 5.31 -9.71
CA ILE A 82 -3.32 5.86 -11.07
C ILE A 82 -3.09 4.78 -12.12
N HIS A 83 -2.26 3.78 -11.82
CA HIS A 83 -1.81 2.81 -12.82
C HIS A 83 -2.46 1.43 -12.69
N ARG A 84 -3.13 1.15 -11.57
CA ARG A 84 -3.69 -0.17 -11.27
C ARG A 84 -5.18 -0.16 -10.95
N ASN A 85 -5.85 0.99 -11.01
CA ASN A 85 -7.29 1.15 -10.76
C ASN A 85 -7.77 0.37 -9.53
N VAL A 86 -7.07 0.51 -8.41
CA VAL A 86 -7.35 -0.28 -7.22
C VAL A 86 -8.75 -0.02 -6.67
N ARG A 87 -9.49 -1.10 -6.38
CA ARG A 87 -10.86 -1.02 -5.82
C ARG A 87 -10.84 -0.98 -4.29
N ASN A 88 -10.00 -1.78 -3.64
CA ASN A 88 -9.91 -1.85 -2.19
C ASN A 88 -8.49 -1.52 -1.73
N LEU A 89 -8.33 -0.42 -1.00
CA LEU A 89 -7.05 0.00 -0.44
C LEU A 89 -7.07 -0.15 1.08
N TYR A 90 -6.14 -0.94 1.62
CA TYR A 90 -5.88 -1.07 3.04
C TYR A 90 -4.43 -0.69 3.34
N LEU A 91 -4.24 0.32 4.18
CA LEU A 91 -2.94 0.75 4.63
C LEU A 91 -2.90 0.70 6.16
N GLN A 92 -1.97 -0.07 6.71
CA GLN A 92 -1.65 -0.10 8.12
C GLN A 92 -0.21 0.32 8.31
N ILE A 93 -0.02 1.49 8.92
CA ILE A 93 1.30 2.06 9.10
C ILE A 93 1.61 2.22 10.58
N GLY A 94 2.85 1.87 10.91
CA GLY A 94 3.41 2.01 12.24
C GLY A 94 3.32 3.42 12.83
N THR A 95 3.36 3.50 14.15
CA THR A 95 3.44 4.76 14.88
C THR A 95 4.88 5.29 14.87
N GLY A 96 5.05 6.61 14.78
CA GLY A 96 6.37 7.26 14.83
C GLY A 96 6.44 8.60 14.11
N PHE A 97 5.60 8.82 13.10
CA PHE A 97 5.45 10.09 12.39
C PHE A 97 4.12 10.12 11.66
N VAL A 98 3.76 11.28 11.11
CA VAL A 98 2.52 11.48 10.37
C VAL A 98 2.74 11.19 8.88
N CYS A 99 1.86 10.37 8.29
CA CYS A 99 1.85 10.09 6.86
C CYS A 99 0.79 10.92 6.16
N ASP A 100 1.21 11.78 5.24
CA ASP A 100 0.28 12.41 4.30
C ASP A 100 -0.16 11.37 3.26
N VAL A 101 -1.47 11.21 3.09
CA VAL A 101 -2.01 10.36 2.03
C VAL A 101 -1.99 11.14 0.71
N PRO A 102 -1.57 10.53 -0.42
CA PRO A 102 -1.55 11.20 -1.72
C PRO A 102 -2.92 11.74 -2.12
N ALA A 103 -2.96 12.97 -2.65
CA ALA A 103 -4.20 13.66 -3.01
C ALA A 103 -5.00 12.94 -4.10
N GLU A 104 -4.31 12.17 -4.95
CA GLU A 104 -4.88 11.35 -6.01
C GLU A 104 -5.90 10.35 -5.49
N LEU A 105 -5.77 9.95 -4.23
CA LEU A 105 -6.72 9.07 -3.58
C LEU A 105 -8.14 9.67 -3.63
N PHE A 106 -8.28 10.98 -3.46
CA PHE A 106 -9.54 11.72 -3.50
C PHE A 106 -10.10 11.95 -4.91
N THR A 107 -9.38 11.53 -5.94
CA THR A 107 -9.79 11.62 -7.35
C THR A 107 -9.98 10.26 -8.00
N SER A 108 -9.83 9.17 -7.24
CA SER A 108 -9.91 7.82 -7.80
C SER A 108 -11.32 7.47 -8.27
N GLY A 109 -11.47 7.23 -9.57
CA GLY A 109 -12.71 6.74 -10.18
C GLY A 109 -12.98 5.24 -9.99
N SER A 110 -12.05 4.51 -9.38
CA SER A 110 -12.12 3.05 -9.19
C SER A 110 -12.22 2.61 -7.73
N LEU A 111 -11.79 3.45 -6.79
CA LEU A 111 -11.72 3.12 -5.37
C LEU A 111 -13.13 2.98 -4.78
N GLU A 112 -13.38 1.83 -4.17
CA GLU A 112 -14.65 1.47 -3.52
C GLU A 112 -14.52 1.38 -2.00
N SER A 113 -13.35 0.99 -1.50
CA SER A 113 -13.09 0.86 -0.07
C SER A 113 -11.71 1.42 0.29
N LEU A 114 -11.70 2.30 1.29
CA LEU A 114 -10.50 2.87 1.88
C LEU A 114 -10.42 2.50 3.36
N ASN A 115 -9.34 1.86 3.78
CA ASN A 115 -9.05 1.57 5.17
C ASN A 115 -7.65 2.08 5.53
N LEU A 116 -7.59 3.01 6.47
CA LEU A 116 -6.38 3.64 6.97
C LEU A 116 -6.26 3.33 8.46
N CYS A 117 -5.22 2.60 8.83
CA CYS A 117 -4.89 2.25 10.21
C CYS A 117 -3.51 2.82 10.54
N GLY A 118 -3.45 3.81 11.44
CA GLY A 118 -2.19 4.50 11.78
C GLY A 118 -2.27 6.02 11.64
N PRO A 119 -1.12 6.71 11.70
CA PRO A 119 -1.02 8.17 11.81
C PRO A 119 -1.19 8.88 10.47
N PHE A 120 -2.29 8.62 9.76
CA PHE A 120 -2.58 9.25 8.47
C PHE A 120 -3.27 10.60 8.62
N VAL A 121 -2.80 11.58 7.85
CA VAL A 121 -3.49 12.86 7.66
C VAL A 121 -4.04 12.95 6.25
N LEU A 122 -5.34 13.22 6.18
CA LEU A 122 -6.08 13.44 4.94
C LEU A 122 -6.06 14.93 4.63
N LYS A 123 -5.07 15.38 3.86
CA LYS A 123 -5.02 16.75 3.35
C LYS A 123 -5.90 16.86 2.11
N VAL A 124 -7.17 17.19 2.33
CA VAL A 124 -8.07 17.54 1.24
C VAL A 124 -7.73 18.95 0.78
N SER A 125 -7.16 19.09 -0.41
CA SER A 125 -6.99 20.39 -1.05
C SER A 125 -8.36 20.99 -1.41
N ASP A 126 -8.50 22.31 -1.49
CA ASP A 126 -9.72 23.03 -1.91
C ASP A 126 -10.25 22.70 -3.33
N ARG A 127 -9.67 21.70 -4.00
CA ARG A 127 -10.14 21.15 -5.27
C ARG A 127 -11.31 20.20 -5.02
N GLU A 128 -12.17 20.06 -6.02
CA GLU A 128 -13.31 19.13 -5.97
C GLU A 128 -12.83 17.69 -5.70
N VAL A 129 -13.23 17.16 -4.54
CA VAL A 129 -13.06 15.74 -4.20
C VAL A 129 -14.03 14.93 -5.05
N CYS A 130 -13.51 13.99 -5.83
CA CYS A 130 -14.30 13.13 -6.71
C CYS A 130 -14.00 11.66 -6.43
N LEU A 131 -14.81 11.09 -5.54
CA LEU A 131 -14.77 9.68 -5.12
C LEU A 131 -16.07 8.97 -5.52
N PRO A 132 -16.40 8.85 -6.82
CA PRO A 132 -17.74 8.49 -7.27
C PRO A 132 -18.18 7.07 -6.88
N LYS A 133 -17.23 6.20 -6.51
CA LYS A 133 -17.50 4.79 -6.20
C LYS A 133 -17.22 4.40 -4.75
N ILE A 134 -16.75 5.34 -3.91
CA ILE A 134 -16.40 5.00 -2.54
C ILE A 134 -17.67 4.64 -1.75
N LYS A 135 -17.67 3.47 -1.14
CA LYS A 135 -18.78 2.96 -0.31
C LYS A 135 -18.41 2.93 1.15
N HIS A 136 -17.12 2.73 1.43
CA HIS A 136 -16.61 2.55 2.78
C HIS A 136 -15.32 3.33 2.98
N VAL A 137 -15.29 4.11 4.07
CA VAL A 137 -14.09 4.80 4.57
C VAL A 137 -13.94 4.41 6.02
N TYR A 138 -12.79 3.83 6.36
CA TYR A 138 -12.41 3.49 7.73
C TYR A 138 -11.11 4.19 8.06
N GLN A 139 -11.12 4.94 9.17
CA GLN A 139 -9.91 5.52 9.73
C GLN A 139 -9.80 5.07 11.19
N ASN A 140 -8.82 4.22 11.48
CA ASN A 140 -8.52 3.78 12.83
C ASN A 140 -7.23 4.46 13.30
N MET A 141 -7.39 5.43 14.20
CA MET A 141 -6.26 6.07 14.86
C MET A 141 -5.82 5.17 16.01
N ASN A 142 -4.71 4.45 15.84
CA ASN A 142 -4.03 3.86 16.98
C ASN A 142 -3.56 5.01 17.88
N ARG A 143 -4.24 5.22 19.02
CA ARG A 143 -3.85 6.21 20.02
C ARG A 143 -2.43 5.93 20.46
N VAL A 144 -1.57 6.94 20.30
CA VAL A 144 -0.23 6.96 20.87
C VAL A 144 -0.39 7.24 22.37
N SER A 145 -0.16 6.24 23.21
CA SER A 145 0.19 6.49 24.61
C SER A 145 1.62 7.04 24.59
N VAL A 146 1.77 8.31 24.98
CA VAL A 146 3.08 8.93 25.26
C VAL A 146 3.64 8.33 26.54
#